data_AF-A0A7R9VF34-F1
#
_entry.id   AF-A0A7R9VF34-F1
#
_cell.length_a   1.000
_cell.length_b   1.000
_cell.length_c   1.000
_cell.angle_alpha   90.00
_cell.angle_beta   90.00
_cell.angle_gamma   90.00
#
_symmetry.space_group_name_H-M   'P 1'
#
loop_
_entity.id
_entity.type
_entity.pdbx_description
1 polymer ?
#
loop_
_entity_poly.entity_id
_entity_poly.type
_entity_poly.pdbx_seq_one_letter_code
_entity_poly.pdbx_strand_id
1 'polypeptide(L)'
;APEGSLQPPPPAPQPRAREYSFQLDPFQESAINALEANHSVLVAAHTSAGKTVVAEYAFAMGLRDKARVIYTSPLKALSNQKFRELKEMFGDVGLMTGDVTINEDATCLVMTTEILRSMLYRGSEVVREVSLLVYDEIHYLRDK
;
A
#
# COMPACT_ATOMS: atom_id res chain seq x y z
N ALA A 1 -20.66 12.87 -1.38
CA ALA A 1 -21.21 12.80 -0.01
C ALA A 1 -20.85 14.09 0.71
N PRO A 2 -21.70 14.64 1.61
CA PRO A 2 -21.32 15.80 2.39
C PRO A 2 -20.16 15.42 3.33
N GLU A 3 -19.34 16.40 3.68
CA GLU A 3 -18.18 16.24 4.55
C GLU A 3 -18.56 15.49 5.85
N GLY A 4 -17.80 14.44 6.17
CA GLY A 4 -17.74 13.90 7.53
C GLY A 4 -18.77 12.84 7.94
N SER A 5 -19.35 12.05 7.03
CA SER A 5 -20.05 10.84 7.48
C SER A 5 -19.04 9.87 8.14
N LEU A 6 -19.19 9.63 9.44
CA LEU A 6 -18.42 8.61 10.20
C LEU A 6 -18.69 7.17 9.72
N GLN A 7 -19.67 6.99 8.84
CA GLN A 7 -19.99 5.69 8.28
C GLN A 7 -19.06 5.38 7.11
N PRO A 8 -18.48 4.17 7.08
CA PRO A 8 -17.67 3.75 5.96
C PRO A 8 -18.50 3.78 4.67
N PRO A 9 -17.89 4.15 3.53
CA PRO A 9 -18.60 4.18 2.27
C PRO A 9 -19.16 2.79 1.95
N PRO A 10 -20.32 2.73 1.26
CA PRO A 10 -20.88 1.46 0.83
C PRO A 10 -19.92 0.74 -0.12
N PRO A 11 -20.02 -0.60 -0.25
CA PRO A 11 -19.21 -1.35 -1.20
C PRO A 11 -19.33 -0.77 -2.61
N ALA A 12 -18.19 -0.65 -3.30
CA ALA A 12 -18.17 -0.19 -4.68
C ALA A 12 -18.90 -1.20 -5.59
N PRO A 13 -19.52 -0.73 -6.69
CA PRO A 13 -20.23 -1.60 -7.62
C PRO A 13 -19.30 -2.48 -8.48
N GLN A 14 -17.98 -2.26 -8.40
CA GLN A 14 -16.98 -3.00 -9.17
C GLN A 14 -16.49 -4.26 -8.42
N PRO A 15 -16.01 -5.29 -9.14
CA PRO A 15 -15.43 -6.48 -8.52
C PRO A 15 -14.27 -6.12 -7.59
N ARG A 16 -14.22 -6.75 -6.42
CA ARG A 16 -13.11 -6.57 -5.47
C ARG A 16 -11.79 -6.95 -6.12
N ALA A 17 -10.73 -6.20 -5.80
CA ALA A 17 -9.40 -6.48 -6.32
C ALA A 17 -8.78 -7.79 -5.78
N ARG A 18 -9.26 -8.26 -4.63
CA ARG A 18 -8.83 -9.51 -3.99
C ARG A 18 -9.94 -10.11 -3.14
N GLU A 19 -10.03 -11.43 -3.15
CA GLU A 19 -10.87 -12.20 -2.24
C GLU A 19 -10.01 -12.88 -1.16
N TYR A 20 -10.59 -13.05 0.02
CA TYR A 20 -9.94 -13.70 1.17
C TYR A 20 -10.74 -14.93 1.58
N SER A 21 -10.06 -16.01 1.94
CA SER A 21 -10.68 -17.26 2.40
C SER A 21 -11.25 -17.16 3.83
N PHE A 22 -11.00 -16.05 4.51
CA PHE A 22 -11.48 -15.74 5.85
C PHE A 22 -12.36 -14.50 5.83
N GLN A 23 -13.20 -14.36 6.85
CA GLN A 23 -14.03 -13.18 7.02
C GLN A 23 -13.17 -12.00 7.46
N LEU A 24 -13.31 -10.88 6.76
CA LEU A 24 -12.62 -9.63 7.09
C LEU A 24 -13.19 -9.04 8.38
N ASP A 25 -12.30 -8.47 9.20
CA ASP A 25 -12.73 -7.67 10.35
C ASP A 25 -13.45 -6.39 9.88
N PRO A 26 -14.39 -5.84 10.66
CA PRO A 26 -15.17 -4.66 10.25
C PRO A 26 -14.31 -3.46 9.85
N PHE A 27 -13.15 -3.26 10.49
CA PHE A 27 -12.24 -2.16 10.14
C PHE A 27 -11.52 -2.40 8.80
N GLN A 28 -11.20 -3.66 8.48
CA GLN A 28 -10.56 -4.05 7.22
C GLN A 28 -11.54 -3.84 6.06
N GLU A 29 -12.78 -4.27 6.22
CA GLU A 29 -13.84 -4.06 5.23
C GLU A 29 -14.13 -2.58 5.02
N SER A 30 -14.21 -1.80 6.11
CA SER A 30 -14.39 -0.35 6.05
C SER A 30 -13.26 0.35 5.29
N ALA A 31 -12.01 -0.04 5.56
CA ALA A 31 -10.84 0.49 4.88
C ALA A 31 -10.84 0.12 3.39
N ILE A 32 -11.15 -1.13 3.06
CA ILE A 32 -11.23 -1.62 1.68
C ILE A 32 -12.32 -0.88 0.89
N ASN A 33 -13.52 -0.71 1.46
CA ASN A 33 -14.58 0.03 0.80
C ASN A 33 -14.19 1.50 0.58
N ALA A 34 -13.45 2.11 1.53
CA ALA A 34 -12.94 3.47 1.38
C ALA A 34 -11.90 3.58 0.27
N LEU A 35 -10.98 2.60 0.15
CA LEU A 35 -10.03 2.55 -0.96
C LEU A 35 -10.75 2.41 -2.31
N GLU A 36 -11.73 1.52 -2.43
CA GLU A 36 -12.52 1.33 -3.66
C GLU A 36 -13.37 2.56 -4.01
N ALA A 37 -13.73 3.39 -3.02
CA ALA A 37 -14.38 4.68 -3.21
C ALA A 37 -13.38 5.82 -3.52
N ASN A 38 -12.10 5.51 -3.79
CA ASN A 38 -11.02 6.47 -4.01
C ASN A 38 -10.79 7.44 -2.84
N HIS A 39 -11.04 7.01 -1.60
CA HIS A 39 -10.71 7.77 -0.40
C HIS A 39 -9.38 7.31 0.20
N SER A 40 -8.61 8.24 0.75
CA SER A 40 -7.44 7.91 1.57
C SER A 40 -7.86 7.34 2.93
N VAL A 41 -7.06 6.40 3.45
CA VAL A 41 -7.36 5.70 4.70
C VAL A 41 -6.18 5.75 5.66
N LEU A 42 -6.46 6.03 6.93
CA LEU A 42 -5.52 5.84 8.03
C LEU A 42 -6.02 4.69 8.92
N VAL A 43 -5.25 3.60 9.00
CA VAL A 43 -5.58 2.44 9.83
C VAL A 43 -4.71 2.44 11.09
N ALA A 44 -5.30 2.83 12.21
CA ALA A 44 -4.66 2.80 13.53
C ALA A 44 -5.11 1.56 14.32
N ALA A 45 -4.36 0.46 14.18
CA ALA A 45 -4.61 -0.79 14.90
C ALA A 45 -3.29 -1.40 15.40
N HIS A 46 -3.35 -2.35 16.33
CA HIS A 46 -2.16 -3.07 16.81
C HIS A 46 -1.52 -3.93 15.70
N THR A 47 -0.22 -4.26 15.81
CA THR A 47 0.52 -5.01 14.77
C THR A 47 -0.12 -6.36 14.44
N SER A 48 -0.62 -7.06 15.44
CA SER A 48 -1.32 -8.35 15.29
C SER A 48 -2.77 -8.25 14.79
N ALA A 49 -3.30 -7.06 14.55
CA ALA A 49 -4.70 -6.86 14.15
C ALA A 49 -4.97 -7.12 12.65
N GLY A 50 -3.94 -7.44 11.85
CA GLY A 50 -4.12 -7.73 10.43
C GLY A 50 -4.20 -6.50 9.52
N LYS A 51 -3.53 -5.39 9.89
CA LYS A 51 -3.43 -4.19 9.03
C LYS A 51 -2.89 -4.50 7.62
N THR A 52 -2.05 -5.53 7.51
CA THR A 52 -1.46 -6.00 6.26
C THR A 52 -2.51 -6.31 5.19
N VAL A 53 -3.71 -6.78 5.59
CA VAL A 53 -4.81 -7.08 4.66
C VAL A 53 -5.17 -5.85 3.82
N VAL A 54 -5.23 -4.67 4.43
CA VAL A 54 -5.55 -3.41 3.74
C VAL A 54 -4.42 -3.01 2.77
N ALA A 55 -3.16 -3.21 3.17
CA ALA A 55 -2.01 -2.94 2.31
C ALA A 55 -1.93 -3.91 1.11
N GLU A 56 -2.23 -5.20 1.32
CA GLU A 56 -2.30 -6.19 0.25
C GLU A 56 -3.44 -5.90 -0.73
N TYR A 57 -4.58 -5.44 -0.21
CA TYR A 57 -5.70 -5.04 -1.04
C TYR A 57 -5.35 -3.84 -1.94
N ALA A 58 -4.69 -2.84 -1.36
CA ALA A 58 -4.13 -1.70 -2.09
C ALA A 58 -3.20 -2.14 -3.24
N PHE A 59 -2.33 -3.13 -3.01
CA PHE A 59 -1.48 -3.71 -4.05
C PHE A 59 -2.30 -4.42 -5.13
N ALA A 60 -3.29 -5.22 -4.74
CA ALA A 60 -4.17 -5.90 -5.67
C ALA A 60 -4.96 -4.92 -6.56
N MET A 61 -5.42 -3.79 -6.00
CA MET A 61 -6.07 -2.72 -6.76
C MET A 61 -5.13 -2.15 -7.83
N GLY A 62 -3.88 -1.88 -7.47
CA GLY A 62 -2.86 -1.43 -8.42
C GLY A 62 -2.71 -2.35 -9.63
N LEU A 63 -2.61 -3.64 -9.38
CA LEU A 63 -2.47 -4.65 -10.43
C LEU A 63 -3.74 -4.77 -11.29
N ARG A 64 -4.92 -4.75 -10.67
CA ARG A 64 -6.22 -4.77 -11.37
C ARG A 64 -6.36 -3.56 -12.29
N ASP A 65 -6.01 -2.39 -11.77
CA ASP A 65 -6.27 -1.09 -12.41
C ASP A 65 -5.10 -0.65 -13.31
N LYS A 66 -4.04 -1.46 -13.40
CA LYS A 66 -2.78 -1.16 -14.12
C LYS A 66 -2.18 0.18 -13.68
N ALA A 67 -2.26 0.43 -12.39
CA ALA A 67 -1.84 1.66 -11.75
C ALA A 67 -0.66 1.37 -10.84
N ARG A 68 0.34 2.26 -10.83
CA ARG A 68 1.55 2.04 -10.05
C ARG A 68 1.29 2.23 -8.55
N VAL A 69 1.74 1.28 -7.74
CA VAL A 69 1.57 1.28 -6.28
C VAL A 69 2.91 1.18 -5.58
N ILE A 70 3.11 1.99 -4.54
CA ILE A 70 4.31 1.97 -3.71
C ILE A 70 3.95 1.51 -2.30
N TYR A 71 4.73 0.56 -1.77
CA TYR A 71 4.83 0.28 -0.34
C TYR A 71 6.10 0.91 0.21
N THR A 72 5.96 1.69 1.26
CA THR A 72 7.11 2.24 1.97
C THR A 72 7.16 1.80 3.42
N SER A 73 8.36 1.43 3.87
CA SER A 73 8.67 1.10 5.26
C SER A 73 9.90 1.87 5.72
N PRO A 74 9.98 2.29 7.00
CA PRO A 74 11.16 2.98 7.52
C PRO A 74 12.41 2.09 7.59
N LEU A 75 12.26 0.76 7.63
CA LEU A 75 13.38 -0.16 7.81
C LEU A 75 13.64 -0.99 6.55
N LYS A 76 14.91 -1.06 6.13
CA LYS A 76 15.35 -1.90 5.01
C LYS A 76 15.01 -3.38 5.23
N ALA A 77 15.19 -3.89 6.45
CA ALA A 77 14.90 -5.28 6.77
C ALA A 77 13.42 -5.63 6.54
N LEU A 78 12.51 -4.74 6.97
CA LEU A 78 11.06 -4.89 6.76
C LEU A 78 10.70 -4.76 5.27
N SER A 79 11.33 -3.81 4.56
CA SER A 79 11.16 -3.67 3.11
C SER A 79 11.55 -4.96 2.36
N ASN A 80 12.68 -5.57 2.71
CA ASN A 80 13.14 -6.83 2.11
C ASN A 80 12.24 -8.03 2.45
N GLN A 81 11.70 -8.06 3.67
CA GLN A 81 10.72 -9.08 4.05
C GLN A 81 9.43 -8.90 3.24
N LYS A 82 8.89 -7.68 3.23
CA LYS A 82 7.63 -7.39 2.52
C LYS A 82 7.76 -7.60 1.01
N PHE A 83 8.90 -7.26 0.42
CA PHE A 83 9.18 -7.57 -0.98
C PHE A 83 9.06 -9.06 -1.27
N ARG A 84 9.64 -9.93 -0.45
CA ARG A 84 9.56 -11.39 -0.65
C ARG A 84 8.12 -11.89 -0.55
N GLU A 85 7.38 -11.45 0.46
CA GLU A 85 5.98 -11.81 0.67
C GLU A 85 5.09 -11.35 -0.51
N LEU A 86 5.22 -10.10 -0.94
CA LEU A 86 4.44 -9.54 -2.03
C LEU A 86 4.85 -10.16 -3.38
N LYS A 87 6.15 -10.43 -3.60
CA LYS A 87 6.64 -11.08 -4.81
C LYS A 87 6.06 -12.49 -4.96
N GLU A 88 6.02 -13.25 -3.86
CA GLU A 88 5.42 -14.58 -3.82
C GLU A 88 3.90 -14.52 -4.09
N MET A 89 3.21 -13.52 -3.52
CA MET A 89 1.76 -13.39 -3.70
C MET A 89 1.31 -12.84 -5.07
N PHE A 90 2.07 -11.91 -5.66
CA PHE A 90 1.59 -11.11 -6.79
C PHE A 90 2.47 -11.18 -8.05
N GLY A 91 3.71 -11.68 -7.93
CA GLY A 91 4.62 -11.80 -9.07
C GLY A 91 5.25 -10.48 -9.52
N ASP A 92 4.49 -9.51 -10.04
CA ASP A 92 5.03 -8.25 -10.58
C ASP A 92 5.35 -7.21 -9.48
N VAL A 93 6.39 -7.52 -8.70
CA VAL A 93 6.87 -6.66 -7.61
C VAL A 93 8.36 -6.37 -7.79
N GLY A 94 8.73 -5.11 -7.56
CA GLY A 94 10.10 -4.59 -7.51
C GLY A 94 10.50 -4.12 -6.11
N LEU A 95 11.79 -3.88 -5.92
CA LEU A 95 12.39 -3.42 -4.67
C LEU A 95 13.34 -2.27 -4.95
N MET A 96 13.24 -1.17 -4.20
CA MET A 96 14.20 -0.07 -4.24
C MET A 96 14.67 0.29 -2.83
N THR A 97 15.93 0.01 -2.54
CA THR A 97 16.57 0.37 -1.27
C THR A 97 17.85 1.15 -1.55
N GLY A 98 18.48 1.72 -0.51
CA GLY A 98 19.76 2.41 -0.67
C GLY A 98 20.89 1.54 -1.25
N ASP A 99 20.77 0.22 -1.09
CA ASP A 99 21.84 -0.71 -1.45
C ASP A 99 21.51 -1.55 -2.71
N VAL A 100 20.23 -1.82 -2.96
CA VAL A 100 19.78 -2.73 -4.02
C VAL A 100 18.52 -2.20 -4.67
N THR A 101 18.51 -2.24 -6.00
CA THR A 101 17.34 -2.02 -6.86
C THR A 101 17.05 -3.29 -7.65
N ILE A 102 15.80 -3.74 -7.67
CA ILE A 102 15.32 -4.93 -8.37
C ILE A 102 14.02 -4.57 -9.08
N ASN A 103 13.96 -4.80 -10.40
CA ASN A 103 12.74 -4.64 -11.20
C ASN A 103 12.04 -3.29 -10.96
N GLU A 104 12.73 -2.17 -11.22
CA GLU A 104 12.19 -0.82 -10.98
C GLU A 104 10.98 -0.47 -11.85
N ASP A 105 10.82 -1.17 -12.98
CA ASP A 105 9.68 -1.01 -13.87
C ASP A 105 8.41 -1.74 -13.41
N ALA A 106 8.47 -2.48 -12.30
CA ALA A 106 7.31 -3.20 -11.77
C ALA A 106 6.11 -2.29 -11.56
N THR A 107 4.90 -2.86 -11.69
CA THR A 107 3.65 -2.17 -11.34
C THR A 107 3.64 -1.83 -9.84
N CYS A 108 4.16 -2.75 -9.03
CA CYS A 108 4.17 -2.65 -7.58
C CYS A 108 5.61 -2.55 -7.06
N LEU A 109 5.92 -1.48 -6.32
CA LEU A 109 7.26 -1.23 -5.80
C LEU A 109 7.27 -1.26 -4.27
N VAL A 110 8.22 -1.98 -3.70
CA VAL A 110 8.55 -1.89 -2.27
C VAL A 110 9.80 -1.03 -2.12
N MET A 111 9.80 -0.03 -1.25
CA MET A 111 10.96 0.81 -1.03
C MET A 111 11.08 1.31 0.40
N THR A 112 12.23 1.87 0.76
CA THR A 112 12.35 2.58 2.04
C THR A 112 11.85 4.02 1.93
N THR A 113 11.47 4.61 3.05
CA THR A 113 10.98 6.00 3.11
C THR A 113 12.03 7.00 2.60
N GLU A 114 13.32 6.73 2.79
CA GLU A 114 14.42 7.55 2.28
C GLU A 114 14.52 7.54 0.77
N ILE A 115 14.29 6.38 0.14
CA ILE A 115 14.29 6.25 -1.33
C ILE A 115 13.11 7.02 -1.91
N LEU A 116 11.90 6.82 -1.36
CA LEU A 116 10.72 7.57 -1.78
C LEU A 116 10.96 9.09 -1.65
N ARG A 117 11.51 9.54 -0.52
CA ARG A 117 11.86 10.95 -0.29
C ARG A 117 12.88 11.46 -1.30
N SER A 118 13.92 10.69 -1.61
CA SER A 118 14.93 11.03 -2.61
C SER A 118 14.30 11.19 -4.01
N MET A 119 13.42 10.27 -4.41
CA MET A 119 12.72 10.31 -5.69
C MET A 119 11.80 11.53 -5.80
N LEU A 120 11.09 11.87 -4.72
CA LEU A 120 10.27 13.09 -4.62
C LEU A 120 11.12 14.36 -4.82
N TYR A 121 12.26 14.49 -4.14
CA TYR A 121 13.14 15.66 -4.29
C TYR A 121 13.75 15.77 -5.68
N ARG A 122 14.02 14.64 -6.33
CA ARG A 122 14.60 14.59 -7.69
C ARG A 122 13.55 14.74 -8.79
N GLY A 123 12.25 14.73 -8.46
CA GLY A 123 11.18 14.78 -9.44
C GLY A 123 11.14 13.56 -10.36
N SER A 124 11.44 12.37 -9.82
CA SER A 124 11.45 11.11 -10.58
C SER A 124 10.11 10.82 -11.26
N GLU A 125 10.15 10.34 -12.50
CA GLU A 125 8.96 9.98 -13.27
C GLU A 125 8.15 8.86 -12.61
N VAL A 126 8.83 7.91 -11.96
CA VAL A 126 8.19 6.81 -11.22
C VAL A 126 7.15 7.33 -10.24
N VAL A 127 7.44 8.42 -9.52
CA VAL A 127 6.55 8.99 -8.50
C VAL A 127 5.34 9.70 -9.13
N ARG A 128 5.46 10.19 -10.38
CA ARG A 128 4.36 10.87 -11.08
C ARG A 128 3.27 9.90 -11.54
N GLU A 129 3.61 8.63 -11.69
CA GLU A 129 2.69 7.57 -12.16
C GLU A 129 2.01 6.83 -11.00
N VAL A 130 2.40 7.11 -9.76
CA VAL A 130 1.86 6.44 -8.58
C VAL A 130 0.43 6.86 -8.34
N SER A 131 -0.47 5.88 -8.28
CA SER A 131 -1.87 6.10 -7.91
C SER A 131 -2.14 5.80 -6.44
N LEU A 132 -1.32 4.95 -5.81
CA LEU A 132 -1.49 4.58 -4.41
C LEU A 132 -0.16 4.41 -3.69
N LEU A 133 -0.09 4.94 -2.47
CA LEU A 133 1.09 4.89 -1.61
C LEU A 133 0.70 4.37 -0.23
N VAL A 134 1.29 3.24 0.15
CA VAL A 134 1.10 2.60 1.45
C VAL A 134 2.26 2.98 2.36
N TYR A 135 1.97 3.71 3.43
CA TYR A 135 2.91 3.99 4.52
C TYR A 135 2.74 2.97 5.63
N ASP A 136 3.72 2.08 5.78
CA ASP A 136 3.78 1.14 6.89
C ASP A 136 4.55 1.72 8.08
N GLU A 137 4.17 1.28 9.27
CA GLU A 137 4.76 1.69 10.55
C GLU A 137 4.89 3.21 10.72
N ILE A 138 3.82 3.94 10.35
CA ILE A 138 3.76 5.40 10.39
C ILE A 138 4.12 6.01 11.75
N HIS A 139 4.01 5.25 12.83
CA HIS A 139 4.38 5.69 14.17
C HIS A 139 5.88 6.00 14.30
N TYR A 140 6.74 5.42 13.46
CA TYR A 140 8.17 5.77 13.38
C TYR A 140 8.41 7.18 12.83
N LEU A 141 7.42 7.84 12.22
CA LEU A 141 7.58 9.24 11.79
C LEU A 141 7.79 10.20 12.98
N ARG A 142 7.42 9.78 14.19
CA ARG A 142 7.58 10.57 15.41
C ARG A 142 9.00 10.51 15.98
N ASP A 143 9.80 9.51 15.63
CA ASP A 143 11.17 9.34 16.14
C ASP A 143 12.18 10.26 15.43
N LYS A 144 11.89 11.56 15.44
CA LYS A 144 12.82 12.64 15.06
C LYS A 144 13.17 13.50 16.26
#